data_AF-A0A2T4S804-F1
#
_entry.id   AF-A0A2T4S804-F1
#
_cell.length_a   1.000
_cell.length_b   1.000
_cell.length_c   1.000
_cell.angle_alpha   90.00
_cell.angle_beta   90.00
_cell.angle_gamma   90.00
#
_symmetry.space_group_name_H-M   'P 1'
#
loop_
_entity.id
_entity.type
_entity.pdbx_description
1 polymer ?
#
loop_
_entity_poly.entity_id
_entity_poly.type
_entity_poly.pdbx_seq_one_letter_code
_entity_poly.pdbx_strand_id
1 'polypeptide(L)' 'NEEEAAKKLNQFVSYIHLKNVKKQYGNLLATSLEKGAINWKKVLDILPKDVPIAIEYPSNNVEEILDDKKALEEA' A
#
# COMPACT_ATOMS: atom_id res chain seq x y z
N ASN A 1 -4.44 -3.15 13.74
CA ASN A 1 -3.48 -2.49 12.80
C ASN A 1 -3.68 -3.10 11.40
N GLU A 2 -2.91 -2.69 10.39
CA GLU A 2 -3.06 -3.10 8.99
C GLU A 2 -2.92 -4.62 8.80
N GLU A 3 -1.93 -5.25 9.44
CA GLU A 3 -1.73 -6.70 9.40
C GLU A 3 -2.89 -7.47 10.05
N GLU A 4 -3.45 -6.96 11.14
CA GLU A 4 -4.60 -7.56 11.80
C GLU A 4 -5.86 -7.50 10.93
N ALA A 5 -6.09 -6.38 10.25
CA ALA A 5 -7.18 -6.23 9.30
C ALA A 5 -7.01 -7.20 8.13
N ALA A 6 -5.79 -7.30 7.57
CA ALA A 6 -5.48 -8.26 6.52
C ALA A 6 -5.78 -9.71 6.97
N LYS A 7 -5.35 -10.13 8.17
CA LYS A 7 -5.62 -11.48 8.69
C LYS A 7 -7.11 -11.79 8.84
N LYS A 8 -7.89 -10.81 9.32
CA LYS A 8 -9.33 -11.00 9.59
C LYS A 8 -10.18 -10.95 8.33
N LEU A 9 -9.78 -10.14 7.34
CA LEU A 9 -10.60 -9.82 6.18
C LEU A 9 -10.12 -10.48 4.88
N ASN A 10 -8.96 -11.15 4.88
CA ASN A 10 -8.31 -11.78 3.72
C ASN A 10 -9.30 -12.47 2.76
N GLN A 11 -10.14 -13.37 3.28
CA GLN A 11 -11.08 -14.18 2.48
C GLN A 11 -12.18 -13.37 1.76
N PHE A 12 -12.37 -12.10 2.13
CA PHE A 12 -13.37 -11.21 1.55
C PHE A 12 -12.76 -10.17 0.60
N VAL A 13 -11.43 -10.11 0.49
CA VAL A 13 -10.75 -9.12 -0.35
C VAL A 13 -10.80 -9.56 -1.81
N SER A 14 -11.36 -8.70 -2.66
CA SER A 14 -11.43 -8.89 -4.11
C SER A 14 -10.67 -7.82 -4.91
N TYR A 15 -10.15 -6.79 -4.23
CA TYR A 15 -9.42 -5.67 -4.80
C TYR A 15 -8.64 -4.92 -3.71
N ILE A 16 -7.46 -4.40 -4.03
CA ILE A 16 -6.58 -3.73 -3.05
C ILE A 16 -6.22 -2.32 -3.54
N HIS A 17 -6.53 -1.31 -2.73
CA HIS A 17 -5.96 0.04 -2.86
C HIS A 17 -4.70 0.13 -2.01
N LEU A 18 -3.55 0.30 -2.64
CA LEU A 18 -2.25 0.32 -1.99
C LEU A 18 -1.73 1.75 -1.89
N LYS A 19 -1.45 2.17 -0.66
CA LYS A 19 -0.83 3.46 -0.31
C LYS A 19 -0.13 3.35 1.03
N ASN A 20 0.81 4.25 1.29
CA ASN A 20 1.40 4.37 2.60
C ASN A 20 0.91 5.65 3.30
N VAL A 21 1.21 5.76 4.60
CA VAL A 21 0.82 6.89 5.43
C VAL A 21 2.05 7.41 6.17
N LYS A 22 2.23 8.73 6.13
CA LYS A 22 3.23 9.44 6.95
C LYS A 22 2.55 10.44 7.86
N LYS A 23 3.22 10.79 8.96
CA LYS A 23 2.78 11.84 9.87
C LYS A 23 3.46 13.16 9.51
N GLN A 24 2.68 14.21 9.27
CA GLN A 24 3.18 15.55 8.99
C GLN A 24 2.36 16.59 9.77
N TYR A 25 3.02 17.43 10.57
CA TYR A 25 2.37 18.44 11.42
C TYR A 25 1.21 17.89 12.28
N GLY A 26 1.38 16.67 12.81
CA GLY A 26 0.37 16.00 13.62
C GLY A 26 -0.71 15.23 12.83
N ASN A 27 -0.84 15.47 11.53
CA ASN A 27 -1.83 14.84 10.65
C ASN A 27 -1.26 13.60 9.96
N LEU A 28 -2.15 12.66 9.62
CA LEU A 28 -1.83 11.52 8.77
C LEU A 28 -2.11 11.88 7.31
N LEU A 29 -1.11 11.68 6.45
CA LEU A 29 -1.20 11.95 5.02
C LEU A 29 -0.87 10.70 4.22
N ALA A 30 -1.67 10.41 3.20
CA ALA A 30 -1.35 9.41 2.20
C ALA A 30 -0.07 9.82 1.45
N THR A 31 0.79 8.86 1.15
CA THR A 31 2.08 9.07 0.50
C THR A 31 2.49 7.81 -0.27
N SER A 32 3.54 7.95 -1.08
CA SER A 32 4.17 6.84 -1.81
C SER A 32 4.56 5.67 -0.90
N LEU A 33 4.63 4.47 -1.47
CA LEU A 33 4.82 3.19 -0.79
C LEU A 33 6.09 3.18 0.07
N GLU A 34 7.17 3.77 -0.42
CA GLU A 34 8.47 3.80 0.27
C GLU A 34 8.67 5.01 1.20
N LYS A 35 7.71 5.94 1.30
CA LYS A 35 7.83 7.19 2.10
C LYS A 35 6.96 7.22 3.35
N GLY A 36 6.27 6.13 3.67
CA GLY A 36 5.41 6.04 4.85
C GLY A 36 5.91 5.06 5.91
N ALA A 37 5.08 4.85 6.93
CA ALA A 37 5.42 4.05 8.10
C ALA A 37 4.88 2.60 8.05
N ILE A 38 3.99 2.28 7.12
CA ILE A 38 3.38 0.95 6.98
C ILE A 38 4.36 0.04 6.25
N ASN A 39 4.62 -1.15 6.79
CA ASN A 39 5.32 -2.21 6.07
C ASN A 39 4.32 -2.91 5.13
N TRP A 40 4.07 -2.30 3.99
CA TRP A 40 3.04 -2.73 3.04
C TRP A 40 3.31 -4.12 2.46
N LYS A 41 4.58 -4.51 2.30
CA LYS A 41 4.97 -5.86 1.83
C LYS A 41 4.46 -6.95 2.77
N LYS A 42 4.65 -6.78 4.09
CA LYS A 42 4.10 -7.72 5.09
C LYS A 42 2.58 -7.82 5.07
N VAL A 43 1.89 -6.72 4.75
CA VAL A 43 0.43 -6.73 4.61
C VAL A 43 0.04 -7.52 3.36
N LEU A 44 0.71 -7.31 2.23
CA LEU A 44 0.47 -8.06 1.01
C LEU A 44 0.80 -9.55 1.14
N ASP A 45 1.73 -9.95 2.00
CA ASP A 45 2.02 -11.36 2.30
C ASP A 45 0.85 -12.10 2.95
N ILE A 46 -0.07 -11.36 3.57
CA ILE A 46 -1.26 -11.91 4.22
C ILE A 46 -2.46 -11.92 3.28
N LEU A 47 -2.57 -10.91 2.41
CA LEU A 47 -3.70 -10.69 1.50
C LEU A 47 -3.68 -11.66 0.29
N PRO A 48 -4.79 -11.80 -0.45
CA PRO A 48 -4.85 -12.67 -1.62
C PRO A 48 -3.90 -12.16 -2.71
N LYS A 49 -3.26 -13.08 -3.43
CA LYS A 49 -2.27 -12.77 -4.47
C LYS A 49 -2.86 -12.73 -5.88
N ASP A 50 -4.11 -13.14 -6.03
CA ASP A 50 -4.84 -13.30 -7.29
C ASP A 50 -5.92 -12.22 -7.50
N VAL A 51 -5.79 -11.07 -6.83
CA VAL A 51 -6.69 -9.93 -6.95
C VAL A 51 -5.97 -8.70 -7.50
N PRO A 52 -6.65 -7.80 -8.22
CA PRO A 52 -5.99 -6.61 -8.74
C PRO A 52 -5.59 -5.65 -7.61
N ILE A 53 -4.45 -4.98 -7.80
CA ILE A 53 -3.89 -4.01 -6.87
C ILE A 53 -3.72 -2.68 -7.60
N ALA A 54 -4.20 -1.58 -7.01
CA ALA A 54 -4.03 -0.23 -7.53
C ALA A 54 -3.24 0.65 -6.57
N ILE A 55 -2.30 1.41 -7.12
CA ILE A 55 -1.57 2.44 -6.37
C ILE A 55 -2.48 3.67 -6.21
N GLU A 56 -2.71 4.12 -4.97
CA GLU A 56 -3.67 5.18 -4.66
C GLU A 56 -3.13 6.23 -3.67
N TYR A 57 -2.30 7.15 -4.14
CA TYR A 57 -1.91 8.33 -3.36
C TYR A 57 -1.77 9.58 -4.24
N PRO A 58 -1.91 10.79 -3.68
CA PRO A 58 -1.68 12.02 -4.42
C PRO A 58 -0.21 12.09 -4.85
N SER A 59 0.03 12.28 -6.15
CA SER A 59 1.37 12.53 -6.66
C SER A 59 1.35 13.51 -7.83
N ASN A 60 2.40 14.30 -7.92
CA ASN A 60 2.73 15.15 -9.06
C ASN A 60 4.01 14.68 -9.76
N ASN A 61 4.55 13.52 -9.38
CA ASN A 61 5.78 12.94 -9.90
C ASN A 61 5.51 11.55 -10.49
N VAL A 62 5.63 11.42 -11.81
CA VAL A 62 5.42 10.14 -12.51
C VAL A 62 6.49 9.11 -12.19
N GLU A 63 7.74 9.53 -11.96
CA GLU A 63 8.85 8.61 -11.64
C GLU A 63 8.59 7.92 -10.30
N GLU A 64 8.08 8.65 -9.31
CA GLU A 64 7.69 8.08 -8.02
C GLU A 64 6.61 6.99 -8.16
N ILE A 65 5.63 7.20 -9.05
CA ILE A 65 4.59 6.21 -9.34
C ILE A 65 5.19 4.97 -10.04
N LEU A 66 6.12 5.19 -10.97
CA LEU A 66 6.79 4.09 -11.69
C LEU A 66 7.70 3.27 -10.78
N ASP A 67 8.40 3.92 -9.85
CA ASP A 67 9.23 3.26 -8.85
C ASP A 67 8.38 2.42 -7.89
N ASP A 68 7.28 2.96 -7.38
CA ASP A 68 6.36 2.23 -6.52
C ASP A 68 5.69 1.06 -7.26
N LYS A 69 5.32 1.25 -8.54
CA LYS A 69 4.80 0.18 -9.39
C LYS A 69 5.83 -0.94 -9.56
N LYS A 70 7.09 -0.59 -9.84
CA LYS A 70 8.17 -1.56 -9.97
C LYS A 70 8.38 -2.31 -8.65
N ALA A 71 8.42 -1.60 -7.54
CA ALA A 71 8.57 -2.21 -6.22
C ALA A 71 7.44 -3.18 -5.89
N LEU A 72 6.20 -2.88 -6.32
CA LEU A 72 5.05 -3.77 -6.21
C LEU A 72 5.16 -5.01 -7.10
N GLU A 73 5.63 -4.86 -8.34
CA GLU A 73 5.84 -5.98 -9.27
C GLU A 73 6.97 -6.93 -8.82
N GLU A 74 7.89 -6.44 -7.98
CA GLU A 74 9.02 -7.20 -7.42
C GLU A 74 8.78 -7.74 -5.99
N ALA A 75 7.63 -7.44 -5.37
CA ALA A 75 7.29 -7.82 -4.00
C ALA A 75 6.62 -9.21 -3.91
#